data_AF-A0A3M1DKL1-F1
#
_entry.id   AF-A0A3M1DKL1-F1
#
_cell.length_a   1.000
_cell.length_b   1.000
_cell.length_c   1.000
_cell.angle_alpha   90.00
_cell.angle_beta   90.00
_cell.angle_gamma   90.00
#
_symmetry.space_group_name_H-M   'P 1'
#
loop_
_entity.id
_entity.type
_entity.pdbx_description
1 polymer ?
#
loop_
_entity_poly.entity_id
_entity_poly.type
_entity_poly.pdbx_seq_one_letter_code
_entity_poly.pdbx_strand_id
1 'polypeptide(L)'
;MEGYNPLPAVAIGGPPHSGKSVLAYSLTRALRARGVPHYLLRACPQNGEGDWFHEGDADLVHRIRVKGALSSRWLPLLQRDIARRHLPLLVDLGGFPSAEQASLLSECTHGILLTPSEEARREWMDYFADRGLVLLADLRSDLRGQNRLERVEPVVQGTLAGLERGQMASGPAFDALVERLEALFRPLAPALYRHHMETAPAELAVDLERLARQWNRDPNRWLPQDLPAVLDYLPAGKPLALYGRGPNWLYAALAVHALPAPFYLFDARLGWTLPPTLHCGKPAFGPLRASLSAPGGAPYARMDLILTDAYLDIADLEGATLPPPPSAGMVVGGRLPLWLWAALARLYAPLTDWLAVAQPQLTAAGAGWAVVVHSRAAPPVGSLITLPGGSDCQSDLPEGGRSDC
;
A
#
# COMPACT_ATOMS: atom_id res chain seq x y z
N MET A 1 -15.66 -12.95 22.46
CA MET A 1 -14.91 -14.07 21.87
C MET A 1 -14.70 -13.73 20.41
N GLU A 2 -13.60 -13.06 20.08
CA GLU A 2 -13.19 -12.97 18.67
C GLU A 2 -12.76 -14.38 18.24
N GLY A 3 -13.43 -14.92 17.23
CA GLY A 3 -13.23 -16.29 16.77
C GLY A 3 -11.84 -16.47 16.15
N TYR A 4 -11.33 -17.68 16.23
CA TYR A 4 -10.12 -18.09 15.52
C TYR A 4 -10.24 -17.78 14.02
N ASN A 5 -9.31 -17.00 13.48
CA ASN A 5 -9.23 -16.73 12.05
C ASN A 5 -8.35 -17.81 11.37
N PRO A 6 -8.91 -18.63 10.47
CA PRO A 6 -8.18 -19.75 9.86
C PRO A 6 -7.21 -19.34 8.75
N LEU A 7 -7.22 -18.07 8.32
CA LEU A 7 -6.37 -17.62 7.22
C LEU A 7 -4.88 -17.61 7.63
N PRO A 8 -3.94 -17.99 6.76
CA PRO A 8 -2.53 -17.89 7.10
C PRO A 8 -2.08 -16.44 7.30
N ALA A 9 -1.36 -16.18 8.39
CA ALA A 9 -0.52 -15.00 8.57
C ALA A 9 0.93 -15.46 8.74
N VAL A 10 1.80 -15.06 7.81
CA VAL A 10 3.20 -15.49 7.73
C VAL A 10 4.11 -14.33 8.09
N ALA A 11 4.79 -14.43 9.24
CA ALA A 11 5.78 -13.45 9.68
C ALA A 11 7.11 -13.64 8.95
N ILE A 12 7.73 -12.55 8.48
CA ILE A 12 9.09 -12.55 7.95
C ILE A 12 10.02 -11.99 9.03
N GLY A 13 10.76 -12.90 9.67
CA GLY A 13 11.66 -12.61 10.79
C GLY A 13 13.13 -12.52 10.36
N GLY A 14 13.90 -11.71 11.09
CA GLY A 14 15.33 -11.55 10.87
C GLY A 14 15.85 -10.17 11.31
N PRO A 15 17.15 -10.04 11.59
CA PRO A 15 17.72 -8.79 12.11
C PRO A 15 17.64 -7.62 11.11
N PRO A 16 17.85 -6.37 11.54
CA PRO A 16 18.00 -5.23 10.63
C PRO A 16 18.98 -5.54 9.48
N HIS A 17 18.72 -4.98 8.30
CA HIS A 17 19.57 -5.11 7.11
C HIS A 17 19.74 -6.51 6.51
N SER A 18 19.02 -7.55 6.97
CA SER A 18 19.06 -8.90 6.36
C SER A 18 18.31 -9.04 5.03
N GLY A 19 17.85 -7.96 4.40
CA GLY A 19 17.14 -8.03 3.12
C GLY A 19 15.65 -8.41 3.20
N LYS A 20 15.04 -8.48 4.40
CA LYS A 20 13.61 -8.85 4.59
C LYS A 20 12.65 -8.08 3.69
N SER A 21 12.81 -6.76 3.59
CA SER A 21 11.87 -5.95 2.81
C SER A 21 11.99 -6.24 1.31
N VAL A 22 13.19 -6.57 0.82
CA VAL A 22 13.46 -7.03 -0.55
C VAL A 22 12.85 -8.41 -0.77
N LEU A 23 13.02 -9.34 0.18
CA LEU A 23 12.37 -10.66 0.13
C LEU A 23 10.85 -10.52 0.10
N ALA A 24 10.26 -9.76 1.01
CA ALA A 24 8.82 -9.55 1.11
C ALA A 24 8.22 -8.98 -0.18
N TYR A 25 8.89 -7.99 -0.77
CA TYR A 25 8.51 -7.44 -2.08
C TYR A 25 8.63 -8.48 -3.19
N SER A 26 9.74 -9.22 -3.22
CA SER A 26 10.00 -10.24 -4.25
C SER A 26 8.98 -11.38 -4.21
N LEU A 27 8.68 -11.90 -3.02
CA LEU A 27 7.62 -12.90 -2.80
C LEU A 27 6.27 -12.37 -3.26
N THR A 28 5.96 -11.14 -2.89
CA THR A 28 4.70 -10.48 -3.26
C THR A 28 4.55 -10.34 -4.77
N ARG A 29 5.61 -9.96 -5.49
CA ARG A 29 5.61 -9.92 -6.97
C ARG A 29 5.45 -11.31 -7.58
N ALA A 30 6.17 -12.31 -7.08
CA ALA A 30 6.11 -13.68 -7.59
C ALA A 30 4.72 -14.31 -7.38
N LEU A 31 4.15 -14.20 -6.18
CA LEU A 31 2.82 -14.70 -5.86
C LEU A 31 1.73 -14.00 -6.68
N ARG A 32 1.87 -12.68 -6.94
CA ARG A 32 0.96 -11.93 -7.83
C ARG A 32 1.00 -12.46 -9.26
N ALA A 33 2.20 -12.70 -9.80
CA ALA A 33 2.36 -13.25 -11.15
C ALA A 33 1.71 -14.63 -11.30
N ARG A 34 1.62 -15.39 -10.20
CA ARG A 34 0.94 -16.70 -10.14
C ARG A 34 -0.56 -16.61 -9.80
N GLY A 35 -1.11 -15.40 -9.61
CA GLY A 35 -2.52 -15.19 -9.25
C GLY A 35 -2.89 -15.71 -7.86
N VAL A 36 -1.93 -15.77 -6.92
CA VAL A 36 -2.17 -16.22 -5.55
C VAL A 36 -2.69 -15.04 -4.71
N PRO A 37 -3.90 -15.11 -4.13
CA PRO A 37 -4.43 -14.01 -3.31
C PRO A 37 -3.67 -13.91 -1.99
N HIS A 38 -3.13 -12.73 -1.72
CA HIS A 38 -2.43 -12.40 -0.49
C HIS A 38 -2.37 -10.88 -0.31
N TYR A 39 -1.99 -10.44 0.88
CA TYR A 39 -1.66 -9.04 1.16
C TYR A 39 -0.34 -8.94 1.92
N LEU A 40 0.51 -8.00 1.51
CA LEU A 40 1.75 -7.68 2.21
C LEU A 40 1.49 -6.54 3.20
N LEU A 41 1.52 -6.87 4.48
CA LEU A 41 1.40 -5.92 5.56
C LEU A 41 2.80 -5.53 6.06
N ARG A 42 3.17 -4.26 5.87
CA ARG A 42 4.40 -3.71 6.42
C ARG A 42 4.14 -3.31 7.88
N ALA A 43 4.58 -4.15 8.80
CA ALA A 43 4.45 -3.94 10.24
C ALA A 43 5.53 -2.99 10.82
N CYS A 44 6.10 -2.12 9.97
CA CYS A 44 7.08 -1.12 10.37
C CYS A 44 6.65 0.27 9.87
N PRO A 45 6.26 1.18 10.78
CA PRO A 45 5.67 2.48 10.43
C PRO A 45 6.56 3.37 9.55
N GLN A 46 7.88 3.26 9.67
CA GLN A 46 8.83 4.08 8.90
C GLN A 46 8.83 3.83 7.39
N ASN A 47 8.24 2.71 6.95
CA ASN A 47 8.25 2.29 5.57
C ASN A 47 6.94 2.64 4.84
N GLY A 48 5.89 3.03 5.59
CA GLY A 48 4.52 3.30 5.14
C GLY A 48 3.86 2.15 4.35
N GLU A 49 2.62 2.36 3.90
CA GLU A 49 1.84 1.34 3.17
C GLU A 49 2.19 1.25 1.67
N GLY A 50 2.15 0.03 1.10
CA GLY A 50 2.34 -0.26 -0.34
C GLY A 50 3.78 -0.52 -0.82
N ASP A 51 3.94 -0.87 -2.09
CA ASP A 51 5.22 -1.24 -2.73
C ASP A 51 6.10 -0.04 -3.15
N TRP A 52 5.67 1.17 -2.79
CA TRP A 52 6.28 2.46 -3.15
C TRP A 52 7.80 2.55 -2.94
N PHE A 53 8.32 1.84 -1.93
CA PHE A 53 9.75 1.83 -1.63
C PHE A 53 10.59 1.14 -2.73
N HIS A 54 9.98 0.23 -3.50
CA HIS A 54 10.65 -0.57 -4.54
C HIS A 54 10.26 -0.15 -5.96
N GLU A 55 9.18 0.61 -6.13
CA GLU A 55 8.64 1.01 -7.44
C GLU A 55 8.93 2.49 -7.82
N GLY A 56 9.48 3.29 -6.89
CA GLY A 56 9.82 4.71 -7.12
C GLY A 56 11.33 4.99 -7.25
N ASP A 57 11.67 6.12 -7.89
CA ASP A 57 13.03 6.66 -7.92
C ASP A 57 13.60 6.82 -6.50
N ALA A 58 14.77 6.24 -6.23
CA ALA A 58 15.38 6.16 -4.90
C ALA A 58 15.55 7.54 -4.24
N ASP A 59 15.82 8.58 -5.04
CA ASP A 59 15.97 9.96 -4.54
C ASP A 59 14.63 10.59 -4.17
N LEU A 60 13.56 10.26 -4.88
CA LEU A 60 12.19 10.67 -4.56
C LEU A 60 11.66 9.93 -3.32
N VAL A 61 11.96 8.64 -3.20
CA VAL A 61 11.63 7.79 -2.04
C VAL A 61 12.33 8.27 -0.76
N HIS A 62 13.58 8.75 -0.87
CA HIS A 62 14.32 9.31 0.27
C HIS A 62 13.71 10.63 0.78
N ARG A 63 13.27 11.51 -0.14
CA ARG A 63 12.69 12.83 0.20
C ARG A 63 11.31 12.76 0.85
N ILE A 64 10.54 11.69 0.60
CA ILE A 64 9.16 11.52 1.10
C ILE A 64 9.12 10.58 2.34
N ARG A 65 10.28 10.07 2.78
CA ARG A 65 10.35 9.20 3.96
C ARG A 65 9.85 9.93 5.21
N VAL A 66 8.67 9.54 5.70
CA VAL A 66 8.21 9.92 7.04
C VAL A 66 9.14 9.24 8.05
N LYS A 67 10.02 10.05 8.68
CA LYS A 67 10.85 9.58 9.78
C LYS A 67 9.94 9.23 10.97
N GLY A 68 9.75 7.93 11.20
CA GLY A 68 9.19 7.40 12.45
C GLY A 68 7.67 7.32 12.50
N ALA A 69 7.13 6.27 13.15
CA ALA A 69 5.89 6.47 13.89
C ALA A 69 6.18 7.50 14.97
N LEU A 70 5.34 8.52 15.09
CA LEU A 70 5.47 9.54 16.12
C LEU A 70 4.82 9.10 17.43
N SER A 71 3.96 8.07 17.40
CA SER A 71 3.29 7.51 18.59
C SER A 71 3.36 5.98 18.66
N SER A 72 2.97 5.40 19.80
CA SER A 72 2.79 3.95 20.00
C SER A 72 1.38 3.45 19.62
N ARG A 73 0.50 4.35 19.15
CA ARG A 73 -0.92 4.05 18.86
C ARG A 73 -1.11 3.06 17.71
N TRP A 74 -0.13 2.95 16.81
CA TRP A 74 -0.21 2.07 15.64
C TRP A 74 -0.20 0.57 16.00
N LEU A 75 0.42 0.18 17.12
CA LEU A 75 0.65 -1.22 17.44
C LEU A 75 -0.67 -1.99 17.72
N PRO A 76 -1.59 -1.51 18.57
CA PRO A 76 -2.89 -2.15 18.76
C PRO A 76 -3.74 -2.23 17.49
N LEU A 77 -3.68 -1.19 16.63
CA LEU A 77 -4.41 -1.16 15.35
C LEU A 77 -3.89 -2.25 14.41
N LEU A 78 -2.56 -2.36 14.30
CA LEU A 78 -1.94 -3.39 13.49
C LEU A 78 -2.24 -4.79 14.01
N GLN A 79 -2.20 -4.99 15.33
CA GLN A 79 -2.55 -6.28 15.94
C GLN A 79 -4.00 -6.68 15.59
N ARG A 80 -4.94 -5.74 15.73
CA ARG A 80 -6.34 -5.93 15.31
C ARG A 80 -6.43 -6.33 13.84
N ASP A 81 -5.72 -5.66 12.95
CA ASP A 81 -5.80 -5.88 11.51
C ASP A 81 -5.18 -7.22 11.09
N ILE A 82 -4.15 -7.72 11.79
CA ILE A 82 -3.62 -9.08 11.58
C ILE A 82 -4.63 -10.11 12.07
N ALA A 83 -5.21 -9.92 13.26
CA ALA A 83 -6.19 -10.83 13.82
C ALA A 83 -7.45 -10.96 12.93
N ARG A 84 -7.93 -9.83 12.41
CA ARG A 84 -9.14 -9.71 11.58
C ARG A 84 -8.89 -9.79 10.07
N ARG A 85 -7.70 -10.24 9.64
CA ARG A 85 -7.31 -10.36 8.24
C ARG A 85 -8.39 -11.02 7.37
N HIS A 86 -8.57 -10.49 6.16
CA HIS A 86 -9.51 -11.02 5.17
C HIS A 86 -8.81 -11.78 4.03
N LEU A 87 -7.48 -11.76 3.99
CA LEU A 87 -6.65 -12.47 3.02
C LEU A 87 -5.46 -13.12 3.75
N PRO A 88 -4.83 -14.15 3.15
CA PRO A 88 -3.53 -14.61 3.61
C PRO A 88 -2.54 -13.44 3.67
N LEU A 89 -1.83 -13.30 4.79
CA LEU A 89 -0.92 -12.19 5.04
C LEU A 89 0.55 -12.62 4.95
N LEU A 90 1.35 -11.79 4.29
CA LEU A 90 2.78 -11.69 4.54
C LEU A 90 3.00 -10.50 5.47
N VAL A 91 3.64 -10.71 6.62
CA VAL A 91 3.86 -9.67 7.64
C VAL A 91 5.36 -9.36 7.71
N ASP A 92 5.77 -8.21 7.19
CA ASP A 92 7.16 -7.72 7.29
C ASP A 92 7.31 -6.91 8.57
N LEU A 93 7.89 -7.54 9.59
CA LEU A 93 8.06 -6.99 10.95
C LEU A 93 9.18 -5.94 11.07
N GLY A 94 10.00 -5.73 10.02
CA GLY A 94 11.16 -4.85 10.10
C GLY A 94 12.31 -5.40 10.96
N GLY A 95 13.36 -4.61 11.16
CA GLY A 95 14.49 -5.01 12.01
C GLY A 95 14.15 -4.82 13.48
N PHE A 96 13.94 -5.91 14.20
CA PHE A 96 13.29 -5.97 15.52
C PHE A 96 14.26 -5.69 16.68
N PRO A 97 13.93 -4.79 17.62
CA PRO A 97 14.63 -4.71 18.91
C PRO A 97 13.73 -4.51 20.14
N SER A 98 12.38 -4.48 20.02
CA SER A 98 11.49 -4.16 21.16
C SER A 98 10.52 -5.29 21.54
N ALA A 99 10.30 -5.48 22.85
CA ALA A 99 9.39 -6.49 23.39
C ALA A 99 7.91 -6.24 23.02
N GLU A 100 7.52 -4.98 22.82
CA GLU A 100 6.15 -4.62 22.44
C GLU A 100 5.80 -5.10 21.03
N GLN A 101 6.71 -4.95 20.06
CA GLN A 101 6.50 -5.44 18.69
C GLN A 101 6.36 -6.96 18.65
N ALA A 102 6.96 -7.67 19.61
CA ALA A 102 6.86 -9.12 19.73
C ALA A 102 5.39 -9.58 19.81
N SER A 103 4.49 -8.80 20.41
CA SER A 103 3.08 -9.19 20.53
C SER A 103 2.40 -9.44 19.18
N LEU A 104 2.87 -8.79 18.09
CA LEU A 104 2.35 -9.01 16.74
C LEU A 104 2.55 -10.44 16.24
N LEU A 105 3.59 -11.12 16.71
CA LEU A 105 3.83 -12.52 16.37
C LEU A 105 2.73 -13.44 16.93
N SER A 106 2.05 -13.05 18.01
CA SER A 106 0.93 -13.84 18.56
C SER A 106 -0.25 -13.96 17.59
N GLU A 107 -0.39 -13.00 16.68
CA GLU A 107 -1.46 -13.00 15.67
C GLU A 107 -1.02 -13.73 14.38
N CYS A 108 0.26 -14.13 14.30
CA CYS A 108 0.81 -14.84 13.17
C CYS A 108 0.71 -16.35 13.37
N THR A 109 0.53 -17.08 12.27
CA THR A 109 0.36 -18.55 12.26
C THR A 109 1.63 -19.28 11.82
N HIS A 110 2.42 -18.63 10.96
CA HIS A 110 3.58 -19.22 10.30
C HIS A 110 4.74 -18.23 10.31
N GLY A 111 5.96 -18.73 10.10
CA GLY A 111 7.18 -17.93 10.09
C GLY A 111 8.12 -18.26 8.93
N ILE A 112 8.82 -17.23 8.44
CA ILE A 112 9.98 -17.33 7.54
C ILE A 112 11.15 -16.64 8.25
N LEU A 113 12.25 -17.35 8.45
CA LEU A 113 13.48 -16.79 9.00
C LEU A 113 14.44 -16.41 7.88
N LEU A 114 15.00 -15.20 7.97
CA LEU A 114 16.03 -14.69 7.08
C LEU A 114 17.14 -14.02 7.89
N THR A 115 18.18 -14.80 8.21
CA THR A 115 19.22 -14.42 9.19
C THR A 115 20.63 -14.52 8.61
N PRO A 116 21.55 -13.60 8.93
CA PRO A 116 22.92 -13.61 8.40
C PRO A 116 23.87 -14.55 9.16
N SER A 117 23.56 -14.86 10.42
CA SER A 117 24.40 -15.67 11.31
C SER A 117 23.56 -16.66 12.13
N GLU A 118 24.23 -17.66 12.72
CA GLU A 118 23.61 -18.69 13.56
C GLU A 118 23.10 -18.12 14.88
N GLU A 119 23.74 -17.08 15.43
CA GLU A 119 23.31 -16.41 16.66
C GLU A 119 21.96 -15.71 16.44
N ALA A 120 21.86 -14.91 15.36
CA ALA A 120 20.61 -14.25 15.00
C ALA A 120 19.52 -15.28 14.64
N ARG A 121 19.90 -16.39 14.02
CA ARG A 121 18.99 -17.49 13.72
C ARG A 121 18.37 -18.08 14.98
N ARG A 122 19.19 -18.39 16.00
CA ARG A 122 18.70 -18.93 17.28
C ARG A 122 17.76 -17.97 17.99
N GLU A 123 18.17 -16.70 18.11
CA GLU A 123 17.35 -15.67 18.75
C GLU A 123 15.96 -15.56 18.11
N TRP A 124 15.89 -15.51 16.77
CA TRP A 124 14.62 -15.42 16.06
C TRP A 124 13.80 -16.71 16.08
N MET A 125 14.47 -17.86 16.10
CA MET A 125 13.82 -19.16 16.23
C MET A 125 13.13 -19.29 17.59
N ASP A 126 13.77 -18.83 18.66
CA ASP A 126 13.19 -18.83 20.02
C ASP A 126 11.93 -17.97 20.05
N TYR A 127 11.96 -16.75 19.48
CA TYR A 127 10.77 -15.89 19.38
C TYR A 127 9.60 -16.53 18.61
N PHE A 128 9.88 -17.30 17.56
CA PHE A 128 8.85 -17.99 16.79
C PHE A 128 8.31 -19.21 17.55
N ALA A 129 9.20 -19.96 18.21
CA ALA A 129 8.85 -21.14 19.00
C ALA A 129 7.99 -20.78 20.21
N ASP A 130 8.35 -19.72 20.95
CA ASP A 130 7.61 -19.22 22.11
C ASP A 130 6.15 -18.84 21.79
N ARG A 131 5.86 -18.57 20.51
CA ARG A 131 4.52 -18.22 20.02
C ARG A 131 3.88 -19.27 19.14
N GLY A 132 4.51 -20.44 18.98
CA GLY A 132 3.95 -21.56 18.23
C GLY A 132 3.81 -21.31 16.73
N LEU A 133 4.64 -20.44 16.14
CA LEU A 133 4.62 -20.22 14.69
C LEU A 133 5.14 -21.47 13.98
N VAL A 134 4.40 -21.93 12.96
CA VAL A 134 4.85 -23.02 12.09
C VAL A 134 5.89 -22.48 11.12
N LEU A 135 7.13 -22.97 11.24
CA LEU A 135 8.24 -22.52 10.40
C LEU A 135 8.09 -23.06 8.97
N LEU A 136 8.05 -22.16 7.97
CA LEU A 136 7.98 -22.49 6.56
C LEU A 136 9.36 -22.51 5.90
N ALA A 137 10.25 -21.61 6.35
CA ALA A 137 11.59 -21.50 5.83
C ALA A 137 12.58 -20.96 6.86
N ASP A 138 13.82 -21.43 6.75
CA ASP A 138 14.99 -21.06 7.54
C ASP A 138 16.14 -20.74 6.58
N LEU A 139 16.27 -19.46 6.22
CA LEU A 139 17.13 -19.00 5.14
C LEU A 139 18.29 -18.16 5.67
N ARG A 140 19.48 -18.44 5.16
CA ARG A 140 20.66 -17.62 5.38
C ARG A 140 20.64 -16.42 4.41
N SER A 141 20.75 -15.21 4.95
CA SER A 141 20.96 -14.00 4.16
C SER A 141 22.46 -13.73 3.98
N ASP A 142 22.97 -13.82 2.76
CA ASP A 142 24.38 -13.53 2.46
C ASP A 142 24.53 -12.59 1.26
N LEU A 143 24.84 -11.32 1.50
CA LEU A 143 24.95 -10.32 0.42
C LEU A 143 25.93 -10.71 -0.70
N ARG A 144 27.03 -11.41 -0.38
CA ARG A 144 28.08 -11.77 -1.35
C ARG A 144 28.14 -13.26 -1.64
N GLY A 145 27.19 -14.03 -1.10
CA GLY A 145 27.11 -15.46 -1.25
C GLY A 145 26.56 -15.87 -2.62
N GLN A 146 26.17 -17.15 -2.71
CA GLN A 146 25.47 -17.70 -3.87
C GLN A 146 24.11 -18.24 -3.42
N ASN A 147 23.09 -18.02 -4.25
CA ASN A 147 21.78 -18.61 -4.03
C ASN A 147 21.88 -20.13 -4.06
N ARG A 148 21.45 -20.79 -2.98
CA ARG A 148 21.53 -22.25 -2.84
C ARG A 148 20.33 -22.77 -2.09
N LEU A 149 19.75 -23.86 -2.58
CA LEU A 149 18.76 -24.66 -1.88
C LEU A 149 19.46 -25.86 -1.25
N GLU A 150 19.24 -26.08 0.05
CA GLU A 150 19.84 -27.18 0.80
C GLU A 150 18.80 -28.25 1.11
N ARG A 151 17.57 -27.84 1.46
CA ARG A 151 16.49 -28.73 1.85
C ARG A 151 15.14 -28.09 1.54
N VAL A 152 14.15 -28.89 1.15
CA VAL A 152 12.76 -28.44 0.96
C VAL A 152 11.86 -28.89 2.12
N GLU A 153 12.02 -30.12 2.60
CA GLU A 153 11.20 -30.70 3.67
C GLU A 153 12.01 -31.01 4.94
N PRO A 154 11.45 -30.78 6.15
CA PRO A 154 10.10 -30.26 6.42
C PRO A 154 9.98 -28.73 6.30
N VAL A 155 11.13 -28.04 6.28
CA VAL A 155 11.27 -26.58 6.21
C VAL A 155 12.19 -26.27 5.04
N VAL A 156 11.90 -25.22 4.28
CA VAL A 156 12.79 -24.77 3.19
C VAL A 156 14.05 -24.17 3.81
N GLN A 157 15.21 -24.77 3.53
CA GLN A 157 16.51 -24.31 4.00
C GLN A 157 17.44 -23.99 2.83
N GLY A 158 18.22 -22.94 2.98
CA GLY A 158 19.15 -22.52 1.95
C GLY A 158 19.73 -21.13 2.21
N THR A 159 20.43 -20.62 1.20
CA THR A 159 21.01 -19.28 1.19
C THR A 159 20.35 -18.43 0.14
N LEU A 160 19.93 -17.23 0.52
CA LEU A 160 19.56 -16.14 -0.39
C LEU A 160 20.67 -15.08 -0.38
N ALA A 161 21.16 -14.78 -1.57
CA ALA A 161 22.21 -13.81 -1.82
C ALA A 161 21.73 -12.63 -2.67
N GLY A 162 22.45 -11.51 -2.58
CA GLY A 162 22.15 -10.31 -3.37
C GLY A 162 20.82 -9.64 -3.04
N LEU A 163 20.33 -9.74 -1.80
CA LEU A 163 19.10 -9.06 -1.35
C LEU A 163 19.32 -7.54 -1.16
N GLU A 164 19.70 -6.87 -2.25
CA GLU A 164 19.93 -5.43 -2.32
C GLU A 164 18.68 -4.67 -2.76
N ARG A 165 18.60 -3.39 -2.40
CA ARG A 165 17.50 -2.53 -2.83
C ARG A 165 17.54 -2.35 -4.34
N GLY A 166 16.37 -2.39 -4.98
CA GLY A 166 16.22 -2.33 -6.43
C GLY A 166 16.43 -3.67 -7.14
N GLN A 167 16.88 -4.71 -6.43
CA GLN A 167 16.99 -6.06 -6.97
C GLN A 167 15.79 -6.94 -6.56
N MET A 168 15.59 -8.01 -7.31
CA MET A 168 14.59 -9.04 -7.04
C MET A 168 15.29 -10.29 -6.51
N ALA A 169 14.79 -10.84 -5.42
CA ALA A 169 15.22 -12.14 -4.93
C ALA A 169 14.95 -13.20 -6.01
N SER A 170 15.88 -14.13 -6.16
CA SER A 170 15.83 -15.16 -7.20
C SER A 170 16.64 -16.39 -6.77
N GLY A 171 16.51 -17.48 -7.53
CA GLY A 171 17.27 -18.71 -7.30
C GLY A 171 16.48 -19.78 -6.55
N PRO A 172 17.08 -20.97 -6.39
CA PRO A 172 16.32 -22.18 -6.06
C PRO A 172 15.68 -22.15 -4.66
N ALA A 173 16.32 -21.53 -3.68
CA ALA A 173 15.73 -21.36 -2.34
C ALA A 173 14.56 -20.38 -2.34
N PHE A 174 14.62 -19.34 -3.18
CA PHE A 174 13.52 -18.40 -3.35
C PHE A 174 12.34 -19.08 -4.04
N ASP A 175 12.59 -19.81 -5.12
CA ASP A 175 11.53 -20.51 -5.87
C ASP A 175 10.82 -21.55 -5.00
N ALA A 176 11.58 -22.34 -4.22
CA ALA A 176 11.02 -23.29 -3.26
C ALA A 176 10.17 -22.61 -2.17
N LEU A 177 10.57 -21.42 -1.69
CA LEU A 177 9.77 -20.65 -0.75
C LEU A 177 8.47 -20.12 -1.40
N VAL A 178 8.52 -19.66 -2.65
CA VAL A 178 7.32 -19.22 -3.38
C VAL A 178 6.35 -20.40 -3.54
N GLU A 179 6.84 -21.59 -3.91
CA GLU A 179 6.02 -22.80 -4.02
C GLU A 179 5.39 -23.19 -2.68
N ARG A 180 6.14 -23.12 -1.58
CA ARG A 180 5.62 -23.39 -0.22
C ARG A 180 4.47 -22.44 0.15
N LEU A 181 4.65 -21.14 -0.12
CA LEU A 181 3.62 -20.12 0.17
C LEU A 181 2.39 -20.28 -0.73
N GLU A 182 2.61 -20.61 -2.00
CA GLU A 182 1.54 -20.90 -2.93
C GLU A 182 0.71 -22.12 -2.49
N ALA A 183 1.37 -23.21 -2.08
CA ALA A 183 0.70 -24.41 -1.55
C ALA A 183 -0.13 -24.09 -0.29
N LEU A 184 0.33 -23.15 0.54
CA LEU A 184 -0.38 -22.69 1.73
C LEU A 184 -1.59 -21.79 1.40
N PHE A 185 -1.47 -20.88 0.42
CA PHE A 185 -2.47 -19.85 0.17
C PHE A 185 -3.50 -20.26 -0.90
N ARG A 186 -3.07 -20.93 -1.97
CA ARG A 186 -3.90 -21.26 -3.14
C ARG A 186 -5.15 -22.08 -2.80
N PRO A 187 -5.13 -23.08 -1.89
CA PRO A 187 -6.32 -23.85 -1.56
C PRO A 187 -7.48 -22.99 -1.01
N LEU A 188 -7.18 -21.86 -0.39
CA LEU A 188 -8.18 -20.96 0.21
C LEU A 188 -8.80 -20.00 -0.82
N ALA A 189 -8.13 -19.79 -1.96
CA ALA A 189 -8.47 -18.75 -2.93
C ALA A 189 -9.91 -18.82 -3.46
N PRO A 190 -10.45 -19.99 -3.88
CA PRO A 190 -11.79 -20.04 -4.45
C PRO A 190 -12.89 -19.74 -3.42
N ALA A 191 -12.74 -20.27 -2.20
CA ALA A 191 -13.69 -20.05 -1.12
C ALA A 191 -13.67 -18.59 -0.64
N LEU A 192 -12.47 -18.01 -0.51
CA LEU A 192 -12.31 -16.59 -0.15
C LEU A 192 -12.93 -15.67 -1.18
N TYR A 193 -12.63 -15.88 -2.45
CA TYR A 193 -13.19 -15.07 -3.53
C TYR A 193 -14.72 -15.10 -3.50
N ARG A 194 -15.30 -16.30 -3.43
CA ARG A 194 -16.75 -16.48 -3.36
C ARG A 194 -17.34 -15.74 -2.15
N HIS A 195 -16.74 -15.93 -0.98
CA HIS A 195 -17.18 -15.26 0.24
C HIS A 195 -17.16 -13.74 0.12
N HIS A 196 -16.09 -13.15 -0.43
CA HIS A 196 -16.01 -11.71 -0.63
C HIS A 196 -17.07 -11.21 -1.61
N MET A 197 -17.32 -11.94 -2.71
CA MET A 197 -18.32 -11.52 -3.69
C MET A 197 -19.75 -11.63 -3.14
N GLU A 198 -20.06 -12.71 -2.42
CA GLU A 198 -21.38 -12.93 -1.81
C GLU A 198 -21.69 -11.96 -0.67
N THR A 199 -20.66 -11.48 0.03
CA THR A 199 -20.80 -10.51 1.13
C THR A 199 -20.65 -9.05 0.68
N ALA A 200 -20.53 -8.81 -0.63
CA ALA A 200 -20.44 -7.45 -1.14
C ALA A 200 -21.71 -6.65 -0.79
N PRO A 201 -21.56 -5.43 -0.23
CA PRO A 201 -22.69 -4.62 0.24
C PRO A 201 -23.47 -3.90 -0.88
N ALA A 202 -23.17 -4.18 -2.14
CA ALA A 202 -23.87 -3.65 -3.29
C ALA A 202 -24.16 -4.78 -4.28
N GLU A 203 -25.31 -4.71 -4.96
CA GLU A 203 -25.72 -5.67 -6.00
C GLU A 203 -24.66 -5.76 -7.11
N LEU A 204 -24.09 -4.62 -7.50
CA LEU A 204 -23.01 -4.56 -8.48
C LEU A 204 -21.64 -4.59 -7.78
N ALA A 205 -21.12 -5.80 -7.58
CA ALA A 205 -19.74 -6.04 -7.20
C ALA A 205 -18.85 -6.15 -8.46
N VAL A 206 -17.90 -5.23 -8.61
CA VAL A 206 -16.97 -5.16 -9.74
C VAL A 206 -15.62 -5.73 -9.33
N ASP A 207 -15.23 -6.83 -9.95
CA ASP A 207 -13.88 -7.40 -9.83
C ASP A 207 -12.98 -6.80 -10.91
N LEU A 208 -12.05 -5.93 -10.50
CA LEU A 208 -11.12 -5.24 -11.39
C LEU A 208 -10.23 -6.21 -12.17
N GLU A 209 -9.81 -7.32 -11.57
CA GLU A 209 -8.93 -8.28 -12.23
C GLU A 209 -9.68 -9.01 -13.35
N ARG A 210 -10.94 -9.40 -13.09
CA ARG A 210 -11.81 -9.99 -14.11
C ARG A 210 -12.19 -8.98 -15.19
N LEU A 211 -12.48 -7.73 -14.84
CA LEU A 211 -12.79 -6.66 -15.79
C LEU A 211 -11.62 -6.40 -16.74
N ALA A 212 -10.39 -6.29 -16.23
CA ALA A 212 -9.20 -6.12 -17.06
C ALA A 212 -9.01 -7.29 -18.03
N ARG A 213 -9.14 -8.54 -17.54
CA ARG A 213 -9.01 -9.74 -18.37
C ARG A 213 -10.08 -9.81 -19.46
N GLN A 214 -11.32 -9.45 -19.14
CA GLN A 214 -12.41 -9.41 -20.12
C GLN A 214 -12.09 -8.49 -21.31
N TRP A 215 -11.31 -7.43 -21.07
CA TRP A 215 -10.88 -6.49 -22.10
C TRP A 215 -9.46 -6.76 -22.64
N ASN A 216 -8.92 -7.95 -22.37
CA ASN A 216 -7.58 -8.36 -22.78
C ASN A 216 -6.48 -7.38 -22.33
N ARG A 217 -6.63 -6.84 -21.11
CA ARG A 217 -5.67 -5.95 -20.44
C ARG A 217 -4.95 -6.70 -19.33
N ASP A 218 -3.73 -6.26 -19.01
CA ASP A 218 -3.02 -6.74 -17.82
C ASP A 218 -3.68 -6.15 -16.56
N PRO A 219 -4.24 -6.97 -15.65
CA PRO A 219 -4.88 -6.48 -14.43
C PRO A 219 -3.91 -5.74 -13.48
N ASN A 220 -2.60 -5.89 -13.66
CA ASN A 220 -1.60 -5.18 -12.88
C ASN A 220 -1.17 -3.84 -13.51
N ARG A 221 -1.67 -3.51 -14.71
CA ARG A 221 -1.19 -2.36 -15.48
C ARG A 221 -2.33 -1.57 -16.13
N TRP A 222 -3.16 -0.98 -15.28
CA TRP A 222 -4.16 0.00 -15.69
C TRP A 222 -3.50 1.28 -16.24
N LEU A 223 -3.97 1.76 -17.39
CA LEU A 223 -3.52 3.00 -18.00
C LEU A 223 -4.59 4.09 -17.85
N PRO A 224 -4.21 5.38 -17.70
CA PRO A 224 -5.19 6.48 -17.61
C PRO A 224 -6.21 6.53 -18.75
N GLN A 225 -5.78 6.17 -19.96
CA GLN A 225 -6.63 6.07 -21.15
C GLN A 225 -7.72 4.98 -21.06
N ASP A 226 -7.59 4.03 -20.13
CA ASP A 226 -8.58 3.00 -19.89
C ASP A 226 -9.80 3.55 -19.14
N LEU A 227 -9.64 4.67 -18.43
CA LEU A 227 -10.62 5.19 -17.49
C LEU A 227 -11.95 5.57 -18.14
N PRO A 228 -12.01 6.30 -19.28
CA PRO A 228 -13.28 6.61 -19.93
C PRO A 228 -14.11 5.35 -20.25
N ALA A 229 -13.47 4.32 -20.81
CA ALA A 229 -14.15 3.07 -21.14
C ALA A 229 -14.67 2.32 -19.89
N VAL A 230 -13.94 2.41 -18.76
CA VAL A 230 -14.42 1.86 -17.47
C VAL A 230 -15.68 2.60 -17.00
N LEU A 231 -15.69 3.94 -17.07
CA LEU A 231 -16.83 4.74 -16.63
C LEU A 231 -18.05 4.57 -17.53
N ASP A 232 -17.85 4.44 -18.84
CA ASP A 232 -18.94 4.19 -19.80
C ASP A 232 -19.57 2.80 -19.60
N TYR A 233 -18.77 1.81 -19.20
CA TYR A 233 -19.25 0.44 -18.97
C TYR A 233 -20.07 0.31 -17.67
N LEU A 234 -19.71 1.05 -16.63
CA LEU A 234 -20.33 0.95 -15.31
C LEU A 234 -21.48 1.95 -15.15
N PRO A 235 -22.55 1.61 -14.42
CA PRO A 235 -23.70 2.50 -14.27
C PRO A 235 -23.37 3.70 -13.37
N ALA A 236 -23.54 4.91 -13.91
CA ALA A 236 -23.40 6.15 -13.17
C ALA A 236 -24.49 6.28 -12.09
N GLY A 237 -24.12 6.83 -10.92
CA GLY A 237 -25.05 7.13 -9.82
C GLY A 237 -25.71 5.92 -9.17
N LYS A 238 -25.17 4.70 -9.36
CA LYS A 238 -25.63 3.47 -8.73
C LYS A 238 -24.66 2.99 -7.64
N PRO A 239 -25.13 2.23 -6.63
CA PRO A 239 -24.25 1.59 -5.67
C PRO A 239 -23.21 0.70 -6.36
N LEU A 240 -21.94 0.86 -6.02
CA LEU A 240 -20.84 0.05 -6.56
C LEU A 240 -20.01 -0.53 -5.41
N ALA A 241 -19.65 -1.81 -5.50
CA ALA A 241 -18.67 -2.44 -4.61
C ALA A 241 -17.44 -2.88 -5.42
N LEU A 242 -16.29 -2.28 -5.17
CA LEU A 242 -15.07 -2.51 -5.95
C LEU A 242 -14.13 -3.51 -5.28
N TYR A 243 -13.81 -4.60 -5.96
CA TYR A 243 -12.91 -5.64 -5.51
C TYR A 243 -11.68 -5.76 -6.39
N GLY A 244 -10.57 -6.16 -5.76
CA GLY A 244 -9.31 -6.42 -6.44
C GLY A 244 -8.34 -5.26 -6.25
N ARG A 245 -7.46 -5.08 -7.23
CA ARG A 245 -6.36 -4.11 -7.15
C ARG A 245 -6.44 -3.16 -8.33
N GLY A 246 -6.07 -1.91 -8.07
CA GLY A 246 -6.03 -0.86 -9.06
C GLY A 246 -5.32 0.38 -8.51
N PRO A 247 -4.98 1.33 -9.40
CA PRO A 247 -4.33 2.56 -9.01
C PRO A 247 -5.29 3.50 -8.27
N ASN A 248 -4.74 4.43 -7.48
CA ASN A 248 -5.51 5.39 -6.69
C ASN A 248 -6.54 6.18 -7.51
N TRP A 249 -6.19 6.60 -8.72
CA TRP A 249 -7.04 7.37 -9.62
C TRP A 249 -8.25 6.57 -10.10
N LEU A 250 -8.14 5.24 -10.24
CA LEU A 250 -9.26 4.39 -10.65
C LEU A 250 -10.29 4.30 -9.52
N TYR A 251 -9.83 4.09 -8.29
CA TYR A 251 -10.70 4.11 -7.10
C TYR A 251 -11.37 5.47 -6.90
N ALA A 252 -10.61 6.56 -7.05
CA ALA A 252 -11.12 7.91 -6.94
C ALA A 252 -12.20 8.21 -8.00
N ALA A 253 -11.95 7.88 -9.27
CA ALA A 253 -12.90 8.11 -10.34
C ALA A 253 -14.18 7.30 -10.18
N LEU A 254 -14.08 6.01 -9.83
CA LEU A 254 -15.25 5.15 -9.60
C LEU A 254 -16.06 5.56 -8.37
N ALA A 255 -15.38 6.06 -7.34
CA ALA A 255 -16.05 6.63 -6.16
C ALA A 255 -16.88 7.87 -6.51
N VAL A 256 -16.39 8.70 -7.43
CA VAL A 256 -17.13 9.86 -7.96
C VAL A 256 -18.25 9.40 -8.90
N HIS A 257 -18.00 8.42 -9.76
CA HIS A 257 -18.99 7.88 -10.72
C HIS A 257 -20.23 7.31 -10.03
N ALA A 258 -20.06 6.75 -8.84
CA ALA A 258 -21.17 6.25 -8.03
C ALA A 258 -22.02 7.38 -7.39
N LEU A 259 -21.57 8.64 -7.35
CA LEU A 259 -22.33 9.71 -6.67
C LEU A 259 -23.73 9.91 -7.29
N PRO A 260 -24.77 10.14 -6.46
CA PRO A 260 -24.75 10.28 -5.00
C PRO A 260 -24.83 8.93 -4.24
N ALA A 261 -24.96 7.81 -4.93
CA ALA A 261 -25.08 6.48 -4.33
C ALA A 261 -23.80 6.08 -3.56
N PRO A 262 -23.91 5.09 -2.64
CA PRO A 262 -22.77 4.61 -1.87
C PRO A 262 -21.75 3.91 -2.79
N PHE A 263 -20.47 4.09 -2.44
CA PHE A 263 -19.35 3.40 -3.06
C PHE A 263 -18.63 2.61 -1.99
N TYR A 264 -18.47 1.32 -2.20
CA TYR A 264 -17.75 0.41 -1.32
C TYR A 264 -16.48 -0.05 -2.01
N LEU A 265 -15.44 -0.30 -1.22
CA LEU A 265 -14.23 -0.97 -1.70
C LEU A 265 -13.82 -2.07 -0.73
N PHE A 266 -13.18 -3.10 -1.26
CA PHE A 266 -12.58 -4.14 -0.45
C PHE A 266 -11.15 -3.74 -0.08
N ASP A 267 -10.87 -3.57 1.21
CA ASP A 267 -9.52 -3.40 1.76
C ASP A 267 -9.09 -4.69 2.47
N ALA A 268 -7.85 -5.14 2.27
CA ALA A 268 -7.39 -6.41 2.83
C ALA A 268 -7.39 -6.44 4.38
N ARG A 269 -7.33 -5.27 5.03
CA ARG A 269 -7.36 -5.12 6.49
C ARG A 269 -8.76 -4.91 7.04
N LEU A 270 -9.60 -4.19 6.29
CA LEU A 270 -10.91 -3.73 6.76
C LEU A 270 -12.08 -4.54 6.18
N GLY A 271 -11.84 -5.34 5.14
CA GLY A 271 -12.88 -6.00 4.36
C GLY A 271 -13.64 -5.00 3.50
N TRP A 272 -14.93 -5.25 3.28
CA TRP A 272 -15.81 -4.30 2.60
C TRP A 272 -16.03 -3.06 3.46
N THR A 273 -15.60 -1.90 2.96
CA THR A 273 -15.70 -0.65 3.69
C THR A 273 -16.25 0.48 2.83
N LEU A 274 -16.92 1.42 3.49
CA LEU A 274 -17.27 2.72 2.94
C LEU A 274 -16.07 3.68 3.14
N PRO A 275 -15.75 4.51 2.15
CA PRO A 275 -14.88 5.67 2.38
C PRO A 275 -15.47 6.54 3.52
N PRO A 276 -14.63 7.07 4.43
CA PRO A 276 -15.12 7.90 5.52
C PRO A 276 -15.79 9.18 5.01
N THR A 277 -16.76 9.68 5.77
CA THR A 277 -17.39 10.97 5.45
C THR A 277 -16.44 12.10 5.79
N LEU A 278 -16.11 12.95 4.82
CA LEU A 278 -15.28 14.14 5.01
C LEU A 278 -16.11 15.40 4.80
N HIS A 279 -15.68 16.51 5.40
CA HIS A 279 -16.32 17.81 5.29
C HIS A 279 -15.34 18.90 4.86
N CYS A 280 -15.85 19.94 4.19
CA CYS A 280 -15.07 21.15 3.93
C CYS A 280 -15.25 22.17 5.07
N GLY A 281 -14.16 22.81 5.48
CA GLY A 281 -14.18 23.84 6.50
C GLY A 281 -12.78 24.19 7.00
N LYS A 282 -12.71 24.84 8.17
CA LYS A 282 -11.43 25.09 8.83
C LYS A 282 -10.95 23.77 9.47
N PRO A 283 -9.81 23.21 9.04
CA PRO A 283 -9.33 21.94 9.60
C PRO A 283 -9.03 22.10 11.09
N ALA A 284 -9.53 21.14 11.88
CA ALA A 284 -9.07 20.94 13.25
C ALA A 284 -7.73 20.18 13.24
N PHE A 285 -7.04 20.13 14.39
CA PHE A 285 -5.94 19.18 14.53
C PHE A 285 -6.47 17.76 14.34
N GLY A 286 -5.85 17.02 13.43
CA GLY A 286 -6.30 15.68 13.06
C GLY A 286 -5.18 14.86 12.42
N PRO A 287 -5.50 13.61 12.06
CA PRO A 287 -4.52 12.66 11.51
C PRO A 287 -4.02 13.02 10.09
N LEU A 288 -4.63 14.01 9.42
CA LEU A 288 -4.14 14.59 8.18
C LEU A 288 -3.71 16.04 8.36
N ARG A 289 -2.60 16.39 7.70
CA ARG A 289 -2.22 17.77 7.41
C ARG A 289 -2.35 18.00 5.91
N ALA A 290 -3.02 19.09 5.54
CA ALA A 290 -3.14 19.55 4.17
C ALA A 290 -2.21 20.75 3.95
N SER A 291 -1.38 20.67 2.92
CA SER A 291 -0.60 21.78 2.40
C SER A 291 -1.19 22.21 1.06
N LEU A 292 -1.53 23.49 0.93
CA LEU A 292 -2.08 24.06 -0.29
C LEU A 292 -0.99 24.89 -0.99
N SER A 293 -0.85 24.67 -2.29
CA SER A 293 0.02 25.45 -3.15
C SER A 293 -0.70 25.78 -4.46
N ALA A 294 -0.40 26.94 -5.03
CA ALA A 294 -0.82 27.31 -6.37
C ALA A 294 0.43 27.36 -7.25
N PRO A 295 0.70 26.33 -8.07
CA PRO A 295 1.87 26.35 -8.95
C PRO A 295 1.80 27.57 -9.87
N GLY A 296 2.89 28.34 -9.95
CA GLY A 296 2.91 29.60 -10.68
C GLY A 296 2.45 29.43 -12.14
N GLY A 297 1.41 30.18 -12.52
CA GLY A 297 0.84 30.16 -13.88
C GLY A 297 -0.02 28.93 -14.23
N ALA A 298 -0.21 27.98 -13.31
CA ALA A 298 -1.08 26.84 -13.54
C ALA A 298 -2.57 27.19 -13.27
N PRO A 299 -3.52 26.68 -14.08
CA PRO A 299 -4.96 26.92 -13.88
C PRO A 299 -5.56 26.04 -12.75
N TYR A 300 -4.75 25.61 -11.80
CA TYR A 300 -5.15 24.70 -10.73
C TYR A 300 -4.40 24.95 -9.43
N ALA A 301 -5.00 24.53 -8.33
CA ALA A 301 -4.34 24.42 -7.04
C ALA A 301 -3.95 22.97 -6.75
N ARG A 302 -2.85 22.81 -6.02
CA ARG A 302 -2.34 21.52 -5.56
C ARG A 302 -2.50 21.42 -4.05
N MET A 303 -3.14 20.34 -3.61
CA MET A 303 -3.27 19.95 -2.22
C MET A 303 -2.44 18.71 -1.96
N ASP A 304 -1.37 18.83 -1.19
CA ASP A 304 -0.58 17.69 -0.71
C ASP A 304 -1.02 17.32 0.71
N LEU A 305 -1.34 16.04 0.89
CA LEU A 305 -1.84 15.47 2.13
C LEU A 305 -0.77 14.57 2.77
N ILE A 306 -0.50 14.84 4.04
CA ILE A 306 0.50 14.13 4.84
C ILE A 306 -0.17 13.56 6.08
N LEU A 307 0.08 12.27 6.35
CA LEU A 307 -0.36 11.62 7.57
C LEU A 307 0.50 12.11 8.74
N THR A 308 -0.13 12.46 9.87
CA THR A 308 0.60 12.88 11.07
C THR A 308 1.19 11.72 11.84
N ASP A 309 0.76 10.50 11.56
CA ASP A 309 1.34 9.29 12.11
C ASP A 309 1.46 8.23 11.01
N ALA A 310 2.23 7.19 11.27
CA ALA A 310 2.60 6.21 10.28
C ALA A 310 1.54 5.12 10.05
N TYR A 311 0.54 5.04 10.92
CA TYR A 311 -0.61 4.14 10.76
C TYR A 311 -1.90 4.91 10.99
N LEU A 312 -2.81 4.80 10.04
CA LEU A 312 -4.05 5.56 10.01
C LEU A 312 -5.24 4.60 10.17
N ASP A 313 -6.04 4.82 11.21
CA ASP A 313 -7.33 4.14 11.32
C ASP A 313 -8.40 4.87 10.51
N ILE A 314 -9.29 4.13 9.86
CA ILE A 314 -10.40 4.72 9.10
C ILE A 314 -11.37 5.49 10.02
N ALA A 315 -11.57 5.02 11.25
CA ALA A 315 -12.47 5.66 12.22
C ALA A 315 -11.95 7.02 12.70
N ASP A 316 -10.64 7.28 12.60
CA ASP A 316 -10.06 8.59 12.93
C ASP A 316 -10.43 9.69 11.92
N LEU A 317 -11.03 9.31 10.79
CA LEU A 317 -11.38 10.22 9.70
C LEU A 317 -12.86 10.42 9.49
N GLU A 318 -13.70 9.69 10.20
CA GLU A 318 -15.14 9.89 10.10
C GLU A 318 -15.50 11.29 10.60
N GLY A 319 -16.09 12.11 9.73
CA GLY A 319 -16.41 13.51 10.00
C GLY A 319 -15.21 14.46 9.98
N ALA A 320 -14.05 14.05 9.47
CA ALA A 320 -12.88 14.93 9.42
C ALA A 320 -13.07 16.11 8.46
N THR A 321 -12.58 17.28 8.89
CA THR A 321 -12.70 18.54 8.13
C THR A 321 -11.41 18.87 7.39
N LEU A 322 -11.53 19.15 6.09
CA LEU A 322 -10.45 19.57 5.21
C LEU A 322 -10.71 20.97 4.61
N PRO A 323 -9.68 21.71 4.20
CA PRO A 323 -9.88 23.04 3.61
C PRO A 323 -10.69 22.96 2.31
N PRO A 324 -11.54 23.97 2.00
CA PRO A 324 -12.26 24.03 0.73
C PRO A 324 -11.29 24.13 -0.46
N PRO A 325 -11.70 23.69 -1.67
CA PRO A 325 -10.86 23.81 -2.85
C PRO A 325 -10.63 25.30 -3.17
N PRO A 326 -9.39 25.76 -3.36
CA PRO A 326 -9.11 27.18 -3.56
C PRO A 326 -9.24 27.62 -5.02
N SER A 327 -9.56 26.71 -5.95
CA SER A 327 -9.71 26.98 -7.38
C SER A 327 -10.67 25.98 -8.05
N ALA A 328 -11.13 26.33 -9.25
CA ALA A 328 -12.00 25.48 -10.06
C ALA A 328 -11.34 24.15 -10.48
N GLY A 329 -10.05 24.16 -10.78
CA GLY A 329 -9.25 22.94 -11.02
C GLY A 329 -8.42 22.57 -9.80
N MET A 330 -8.36 21.30 -9.44
CA MET A 330 -7.56 20.85 -8.29
C MET A 330 -6.81 19.55 -8.54
N VAL A 331 -5.57 19.49 -8.05
CA VAL A 331 -4.75 18.27 -7.97
C VAL A 331 -4.58 17.88 -6.51
N VAL A 332 -4.88 16.62 -6.17
CA VAL A 332 -4.63 16.08 -4.82
C VAL A 332 -3.47 15.09 -4.88
N GLY A 333 -2.49 15.28 -4.00
CA GLY A 333 -1.31 14.46 -3.84
C GLY A 333 -1.14 13.95 -2.40
N GLY A 334 -0.39 12.86 -2.23
CA GLY A 334 -0.10 12.30 -0.91
C GLY A 334 0.14 10.80 -0.94
N ARG A 335 0.56 10.26 0.20
CA ARG A 335 0.67 8.81 0.40
C ARG A 335 -0.47 8.34 1.28
N LEU A 336 -1.56 7.95 0.64
CA LEU A 336 -2.83 7.66 1.31
C LEU A 336 -3.38 6.29 0.89
N PRO A 337 -4.12 5.61 1.77
CA PRO A 337 -4.84 4.39 1.42
C PRO A 337 -5.97 4.66 0.42
N LEU A 338 -6.37 3.63 -0.34
CA LEU A 338 -7.35 3.74 -1.43
C LEU A 338 -8.72 4.25 -0.96
N TRP A 339 -9.16 3.84 0.23
CA TRP A 339 -10.42 4.34 0.80
C TRP A 339 -10.38 5.85 1.08
N LEU A 340 -9.22 6.42 1.38
CA LEU A 340 -9.08 7.85 1.60
C LEU A 340 -9.06 8.61 0.27
N TRP A 341 -8.44 8.04 -0.77
CA TRP A 341 -8.56 8.59 -2.12
C TRP A 341 -10.01 8.66 -2.61
N ALA A 342 -10.79 7.60 -2.36
CA ALA A 342 -12.21 7.59 -2.67
C ALA A 342 -12.99 8.66 -1.89
N ALA A 343 -12.71 8.83 -0.59
CA ALA A 343 -13.36 9.85 0.24
C ALA A 343 -13.02 11.28 -0.23
N LEU A 344 -11.75 11.55 -0.51
CA LEU A 344 -11.29 12.85 -1.02
C LEU A 344 -11.92 13.19 -2.37
N ALA A 345 -11.97 12.22 -3.28
CA ALA A 345 -12.58 12.43 -4.59
C ALA A 345 -14.07 12.74 -4.48
N ARG A 346 -14.79 12.02 -3.61
CA ARG A 346 -16.21 12.27 -3.34
C ARG A 346 -16.47 13.62 -2.66
N LEU A 347 -15.57 14.08 -1.79
CA LEU A 347 -15.66 15.41 -1.18
C LEU A 347 -15.49 16.53 -2.21
N TYR A 348 -14.44 16.44 -3.03
CA TYR A 348 -14.01 17.59 -3.84
C TYR A 348 -14.57 17.61 -5.25
N ALA A 349 -14.87 16.48 -5.88
CA ALA A 349 -15.42 16.47 -7.23
C ALA A 349 -16.68 17.35 -7.39
N PRO A 350 -17.65 17.35 -6.47
CA PRO A 350 -18.82 18.25 -6.56
C PRO A 350 -18.48 19.74 -6.41
N LEU A 351 -17.32 20.07 -5.83
CA LEU A 351 -16.91 21.44 -5.49
C LEU A 351 -15.95 22.05 -6.51
N THR A 352 -15.48 21.27 -7.49
CA THR A 352 -14.52 21.67 -8.51
C THR A 352 -15.09 21.46 -9.90
N ASP A 353 -14.56 22.18 -10.91
CA ASP A 353 -14.87 21.92 -12.31
C ASP A 353 -14.12 20.69 -12.84
N TRP A 354 -12.93 20.41 -12.28
CA TRP A 354 -12.21 19.17 -12.51
C TRP A 354 -11.29 18.84 -11.33
N LEU A 355 -11.07 17.54 -11.12
CA LEU A 355 -10.23 16.99 -10.08
C LEU A 355 -9.25 15.97 -10.68
N ALA A 356 -7.98 16.06 -10.30
CA ALA A 356 -6.96 15.10 -10.65
C ALA A 356 -6.26 14.54 -9.41
N VAL A 357 -5.80 13.28 -9.51
CA VAL A 357 -5.08 12.56 -8.46
C VAL A 357 -3.63 12.36 -8.91
N ALA A 358 -2.68 12.80 -8.09
CA ALA A 358 -1.26 12.60 -8.37
C ALA A 358 -0.89 11.12 -8.33
N GLN A 359 -0.14 10.68 -9.34
CA GLN A 359 0.38 9.32 -9.46
C GLN A 359 1.88 9.38 -9.78
N PRO A 360 2.75 9.46 -8.76
CA PRO A 360 4.20 9.58 -8.94
C PRO A 360 4.84 8.46 -9.76
N GLN A 361 4.24 7.26 -9.84
CA GLN A 361 4.74 6.14 -10.64
C GLN A 361 4.62 6.36 -12.15
N LEU A 362 3.79 7.31 -12.58
CA LEU A 362 3.71 7.70 -13.98
C LEU A 362 4.83 8.68 -14.35
N THR A 363 6.00 8.63 -13.72
CA THR A 363 7.15 9.48 -14.08
C THR A 363 7.76 9.04 -15.41
N ALA A 364 7.53 9.82 -16.46
CA ALA A 364 8.38 9.86 -17.63
C ALA A 364 9.24 11.12 -17.57
N ALA A 365 10.57 10.97 -17.73
CA ALA A 365 11.53 12.08 -17.85
C ALA A 365 11.57 13.08 -16.67
N GLY A 366 11.38 12.62 -15.43
CA GLY A 366 11.58 13.45 -14.22
C GLY A 366 10.42 14.39 -13.87
N ALA A 367 9.34 14.42 -14.67
CA ALA A 367 8.11 15.13 -14.34
C ALA A 367 7.11 14.20 -13.63
N GLY A 368 6.50 14.67 -12.55
CA GLY A 368 5.38 13.97 -11.91
C GLY A 368 4.09 14.18 -12.70
N TRP A 369 3.16 13.23 -12.62
CA TRP A 369 1.88 13.32 -13.35
C TRP A 369 0.70 13.12 -12.42
N ALA A 370 -0.42 13.75 -12.75
CA ALA A 370 -1.72 13.50 -12.13
C ALA A 370 -2.75 13.08 -13.19
N VAL A 371 -3.65 12.19 -12.82
CA VAL A 371 -4.72 11.69 -13.69
C VAL A 371 -6.03 12.39 -13.34
N VAL A 372 -6.71 12.97 -14.33
CA VAL A 372 -8.02 13.59 -14.15
C VAL A 372 -9.05 12.49 -13.88
N VAL A 373 -9.68 12.55 -12.71
CA VAL A 373 -10.68 11.58 -12.23
C VAL A 373 -12.11 12.10 -12.29
N HIS A 374 -12.28 13.41 -12.39
CA HIS A 374 -13.55 14.09 -12.55
C HIS A 374 -13.37 15.34 -13.39
N SER A 375 -14.34 15.64 -14.26
CA SER A 375 -14.36 16.88 -15.04
C SER A 375 -15.78 17.18 -15.54
N ARG A 376 -16.16 18.47 -15.53
CA ARG A 376 -17.42 18.97 -16.10
C ARG A 376 -17.31 19.39 -17.57
N ALA A 377 -16.10 19.73 -18.02
CA ALA A 377 -15.87 20.20 -19.38
C ALA A 377 -14.47 19.81 -19.88
N ALA A 378 -13.44 20.48 -19.35
CA ALA A 378 -12.05 20.23 -19.72
C ALA A 378 -11.15 20.42 -18.50
N PRO A 379 -10.06 19.65 -18.39
CA PRO A 379 -9.64 18.53 -19.25
C PRO A 379 -10.52 17.28 -19.07
N PRO A 380 -10.65 16.38 -20.07
CA PRO A 380 -11.50 15.20 -19.95
C PRO A 380 -10.95 14.17 -18.97
N VAL A 381 -11.81 13.30 -18.43
CA VAL A 381 -11.41 12.22 -17.52
C VAL A 381 -10.40 11.28 -18.20
N GLY A 382 -9.40 10.83 -17.46
CA GLY A 382 -8.27 10.04 -17.96
C GLY A 382 -7.11 10.87 -18.54
N SER A 383 -7.29 12.19 -18.70
CA SER A 383 -6.20 13.09 -19.10
C SER A 383 -5.09 13.16 -18.06
N LEU A 384 -3.89 13.47 -18.53
CA LEU A 384 -2.71 13.66 -17.71
C LEU A 384 -2.40 15.15 -17.51
N ILE A 385 -2.16 15.52 -16.25
CA ILE A 385 -1.68 16.85 -15.85
C ILE A 385 -0.23 16.74 -15.42
N THR A 386 0.63 17.54 -16.05
CA THR A 386 2.04 17.64 -15.66
C THR A 386 2.14 18.39 -14.34
N LEU A 387 2.83 17.78 -13.37
CA LEU A 387 3.21 18.41 -12.13
C LEU A 387 4.59 19.02 -12.32
N PRO A 388 4.80 20.31 -11.98
CA PRO A 388 6.13 20.90 -12.06
C PRO A 388 7.11 20.05 -11.24
N GLY A 389 8.27 19.76 -11.84
CA GLY A 389 9.34 19.05 -11.17
C GLY A 389 9.69 19.77 -9.87
N GLY A 390 9.89 19.02 -8.79
CA GLY A 390 10.36 19.57 -7.53
C GLY A 390 11.81 20.04 -7.68
N SER A 391 12.01 21.19 -8.29
CA SER A 391 13.23 22.00 -8.20
C SER A 391 12.84 23.32 -7.53
N ASP A 392 13.51 23.57 -6.39
CA ASP A 392 13.56 24.82 -5.61
C ASP A 392 12.94 24.74 -4.21
N CYS A 393 13.65 24.01 -3.36
CA CYS A 393 13.88 24.39 -1.96
C CYS A 393 15.38 24.13 -1.68
N GLN A 394 16.25 24.91 -2.33
CA GLN A 394 17.63 25.09 -1.91
C GLN A 394 17.85 26.59 -1.70
N SER A 395 18.61 26.88 -0.63
CA SER A 395 19.14 28.17 -0.20
C SER A 395 18.14 29.26 0.17
N ASP A 396 17.78 29.30 1.45
CA ASP A 396 17.90 30.53 2.26
C ASP A 396 18.30 30.13 3.68
N LEU A 397 19.56 29.74 3.83
CA LEU A 397 20.26 29.87 5.10
C LEU A 397 21.25 31.03 4.91
N PRO A 398 21.22 32.06 5.78
CA PRO A 398 22.11 33.21 5.62
C PRO A 398 23.55 32.75 5.77
N GLU A 399 24.40 33.22 4.85
CA GLU A 399 25.85 33.08 4.89
C GLU A 399 26.38 33.64 6.23
N GLY A 400 26.67 32.73 7.16
CA GLY A 400 27.41 33.03 8.39
C GLY A 400 28.85 33.35 8.04
N GLY A 401 29.21 34.61 8.24
CA GLY A 401 30.52 35.17 7.93
C GLY A 401 31.69 34.46 8.59
N ARG A 402 32.80 34.52 7.87
CA ARG A 402 34.16 34.29 8.37
C ARG A 402 34.43 35.17 9.60
N SER A 403 35.01 34.58 10.64
CA SER A 403 35.99 35.28 11.47
C SER A 403 37.02 34.28 11.96
N ASP A 404 38.25 34.49 11.51
CA ASP A 404 39.48 33.87 11.97
C ASP A 404 39.68 34.12 13.47
N CYS A 405 40.06 33.06 14.21
CA CYS A 405 41.11 32.98 15.24
C CYS A 405 41.05 31.64 15.96
#